data_AF-A0A1G4B9V5-F1
#
_entry.id   AF-A0A1G4B9V5-F1
#
_cell.length_a   1.000
_cell.length_b   1.000
_cell.length_c   1.000
_cell.angle_alpha   90.00
_cell.angle_beta   90.00
_cell.angle_gamma   90.00
#
_symmetry.space_group_name_H-M   'P 1'
#
loop_
_entity.id
_entity.type
_entity.pdbx_description
1 polymer ?
#
loop_
_entity_poly.entity_id
_entity_poly.type
_entity_poly.pdbx_seq_one_letter_code
_entity_poly.pdbx_strand_id
1 'polypeptide(L)'
;MTSSENLRVAAGISLPVDVDKDNPASFLSVPDSDELVTLKSGGECFTFSKPELVKDSEYFRACLSNPAFIESRTSTIEFYDIVPEVLEGYLHIVNATATGKPIETAFILASSEKPSEASAGLIFMIKVYRLCDRFLNQVIINELGQFIVKYIQEVMIAKVDRSTPEGVKWLVNTYKNAYNALDSSNTDQASLQFRIADTCGRTIALDEIYDVADTSSQSKDFVKAVLSASSRRTVKLSHKVCALQKDKKILKKKRVDLKRKNKAQAWDILELLLTMRNYAAALNHIRKISPIIEPDSDSDEEDDEDDEDGDDGMNEDEAHHSDID
;
A
#
# COMPACT_ATOMS: atom_id res chain seq x y z
N MET A 1 41.62 -64.42 45.40
CA MET A 1 40.32 -65.13 45.52
C MET A 1 39.26 -64.05 45.50
N THR A 2 38.47 -63.80 44.46
CA THR A 2 38.06 -64.55 43.26
C THR A 2 37.79 -63.56 42.12
N SER A 3 38.13 -64.00 40.91
CA SER A 3 37.81 -63.39 39.62
C SER A 3 36.32 -63.41 39.28
N SER A 4 36.03 -62.74 38.15
CA SER A 4 34.92 -62.92 37.20
C SER A 4 33.87 -61.81 37.26
N GLU A 5 33.36 -61.25 36.16
CA GLU A 5 33.58 -61.42 34.72
C GLU A 5 32.84 -60.30 33.98
N ASN A 6 33.23 -60.08 32.74
CA ASN A 6 32.64 -59.15 31.77
C ASN A 6 31.14 -59.35 31.53
N LEU A 7 30.44 -58.27 31.18
CA LEU A 7 29.47 -58.32 30.08
C LEU A 7 29.36 -56.97 29.36
N ARG A 8 29.84 -56.95 28.10
CA ARG A 8 29.48 -55.96 27.09
C ARG A 8 28.05 -56.23 26.63
N VAL A 9 27.22 -55.20 26.56
CA VAL A 9 26.07 -55.13 25.65
C VAL A 9 26.08 -53.77 24.97
N ALA A 10 26.08 -53.82 23.64
CA ALA A 10 25.90 -52.70 22.74
C ALA A 10 24.41 -52.32 22.65
N ALA A 11 24.09 -51.02 22.57
CA ALA A 11 23.00 -50.47 21.76
C ALA A 11 22.79 -48.97 22.09
N GLY A 12 22.63 -48.16 21.04
CA GLY A 12 21.81 -46.95 21.03
C GLY A 12 22.19 -45.83 21.98
N ILE A 13 22.98 -44.87 21.52
CA ILE A 13 22.98 -43.55 22.16
C ILE A 13 21.68 -42.86 21.76
N SER A 14 20.83 -42.69 22.77
CA SER A 14 19.54 -42.04 22.78
C SER A 14 19.58 -40.65 22.15
N LEU A 15 18.59 -40.37 21.30
CA LEU A 15 18.07 -39.02 21.09
C LEU A 15 17.60 -38.47 22.46
N PRO A 16 17.96 -37.22 22.85
CA PRO A 16 17.23 -36.54 23.90
C PRO A 16 15.87 -36.14 23.36
N VAL A 17 14.87 -36.73 24.01
CA VAL A 17 13.47 -36.35 24.05
C VAL A 17 13.32 -35.05 24.86
N ASP A 18 12.17 -34.39 24.68
CA ASP A 18 11.64 -33.23 25.41
C ASP A 18 12.08 -31.84 24.89
N VAL A 19 11.42 -31.46 23.79
CA VAL A 19 11.09 -30.04 23.55
C VAL A 19 10.06 -29.64 24.60
N ASP A 20 10.46 -28.79 25.55
CA ASP A 20 9.58 -28.13 26.50
C ASP A 20 8.41 -27.49 25.75
N LYS A 21 7.19 -27.99 26.00
CA LYS A 21 5.93 -27.45 25.43
C LYS A 21 5.57 -26.05 25.95
N ASP A 22 6.32 -25.53 26.90
CA ASP A 22 6.12 -24.20 27.48
C ASP A 22 7.15 -23.17 26.99
N ASN A 23 7.97 -23.50 25.98
CA ASN A 23 8.81 -22.50 25.33
C ASN A 23 7.97 -21.68 24.32
N PRO A 24 7.77 -20.36 24.53
CA PRO A 24 7.05 -19.50 23.58
C PRO A 24 7.74 -19.39 22.21
N ALA A 25 8.91 -19.99 22.00
CA ALA A 25 9.61 -20.07 20.71
C ALA A 25 8.99 -21.04 19.67
N SER A 26 7.78 -21.59 19.93
CA SER A 26 7.17 -22.65 19.12
C SER A 26 5.92 -22.20 18.35
N PHE A 27 5.90 -20.98 17.81
CA PHE A 27 4.78 -20.49 16.98
C PHE A 27 4.85 -20.91 15.50
N LEU A 28 5.97 -21.46 15.06
CA LEU A 28 6.10 -22.02 13.71
C LEU A 28 5.62 -23.47 13.75
N SER A 29 4.46 -23.75 13.14
CA SER A 29 4.03 -25.13 12.88
C SER A 29 5.13 -25.86 12.11
N VAL A 30 5.42 -27.11 12.48
CA VAL A 30 6.39 -27.94 11.76
C VAL A 30 5.95 -27.98 10.28
N PRO A 31 6.82 -27.58 9.33
CA PRO A 31 6.42 -27.56 7.93
C PRO A 31 6.15 -28.98 7.43
N ASP A 32 5.08 -29.18 6.67
CA ASP A 32 4.73 -30.47 6.03
C ASP A 32 5.66 -30.83 4.84
N SER A 33 6.80 -30.15 4.69
CA SER A 33 7.72 -30.34 3.56
C SER A 33 8.82 -31.35 3.87
N ASP A 34 9.06 -32.27 2.93
CA ASP A 34 10.16 -33.24 3.00
C ASP A 34 11.55 -32.59 2.92
N GLU A 35 11.65 -31.33 2.47
CA GLU A 35 12.92 -30.59 2.38
C GLU A 35 13.01 -29.50 3.47
N LEU A 36 13.60 -29.87 4.61
CA LEU A 36 13.79 -28.96 5.75
C LEU A 36 15.22 -28.39 5.79
N VAL A 37 15.34 -27.15 6.28
CA VAL A 37 16.61 -26.45 6.55
C VAL A 37 16.65 -26.04 8.01
N THR A 38 17.80 -26.22 8.66
CA THR A 38 18.06 -25.74 10.01
C THR A 38 18.81 -24.42 9.96
N LEU A 39 18.23 -23.38 10.54
CA LEU A 39 18.83 -22.05 10.70
C LEU A 39 19.26 -21.90 12.15
N LYS A 40 20.51 -21.53 12.41
CA LYS A 40 21.04 -21.35 13.77
C LYS A 40 21.38 -19.89 14.02
N SER A 41 20.98 -19.39 15.18
CA SER A 41 21.23 -18.00 15.58
C SER A 41 21.35 -17.94 17.09
N GLY A 42 22.43 -17.37 17.63
CA GLY A 42 22.57 -17.14 19.08
C GLY A 42 22.42 -18.39 19.97
N GLY A 43 22.67 -19.59 19.43
CA GLY A 43 22.47 -20.87 20.13
C GLY A 43 21.08 -21.50 19.93
N GLU A 44 20.13 -20.77 19.36
CA GLU A 44 18.81 -21.29 18.99
C GLU A 44 18.83 -21.93 17.60
N CYS A 45 17.93 -22.88 17.38
CA CYS A 45 17.77 -23.63 16.13
C CYS A 45 16.33 -23.51 15.64
N PHE A 46 16.16 -23.06 14.40
CA PHE A 46 14.88 -22.94 13.71
C PHE A 46 14.85 -23.92 12.55
N THR A 47 13.78 -24.72 12.45
CA THR A 47 13.57 -25.64 11.33
C THR A 47 12.53 -25.04 10.40
N PHE A 48 12.85 -24.92 9.11
CA PHE A 48 12.00 -24.23 8.13
C PHE A 48 11.95 -24.96 6.78
N SER A 49 10.86 -24.75 6.04
CA SER A 49 10.63 -25.32 4.70
C SER A 49 11.60 -24.72 3.68
N LYS A 50 12.41 -25.56 3.03
CA LYS A 50 13.35 -25.09 1.99
C LYS A 50 12.64 -24.39 0.83
N PRO A 51 11.55 -24.95 0.23
CA PRO A 51 10.85 -24.29 -0.87
C PRO A 51 10.36 -22.89 -0.53
N GLU A 52 9.86 -22.68 0.69
CA GLU A 52 9.37 -21.38 1.15
C GLU A 52 10.51 -20.39 1.35
N LEU A 53 11.62 -20.84 1.95
CA LEU A 53 12.78 -20.01 2.23
C LEU A 53 13.46 -19.48 0.95
N VAL A 54 13.52 -20.30 -0.11
CA VAL A 54 14.18 -19.94 -1.38
C VAL A 54 13.27 -19.26 -2.41
N LYS A 55 11.94 -19.25 -2.16
CA LYS A 55 10.93 -18.72 -3.10
C LYS A 55 11.26 -17.28 -3.50
N ASP A 56 11.43 -16.42 -2.51
CA ASP A 56 11.60 -14.97 -2.71
C ASP A 56 12.98 -14.44 -2.25
N SER A 57 13.87 -15.31 -1.75
CA SER A 57 15.23 -14.93 -1.31
C SER A 57 16.31 -15.47 -2.26
N GLU A 58 17.01 -14.57 -2.94
CA GLU A 58 18.16 -14.93 -3.78
C GLU A 58 19.34 -15.45 -2.95
N TYR A 59 19.53 -14.91 -1.75
CA TYR A 59 20.56 -15.36 -0.81
C TYR A 59 20.39 -16.85 -0.48
N PHE A 60 19.20 -17.24 0.01
CA PHE A 60 18.95 -18.64 0.39
C PHE A 60 18.96 -19.57 -0.82
N ARG A 61 18.46 -19.11 -1.97
CA ARG A 61 18.54 -19.87 -3.23
C ARG A 61 19.99 -20.15 -3.62
N ALA A 62 20.87 -19.16 -3.58
CA ALA A 62 22.29 -19.33 -3.88
C ALA A 62 22.99 -20.26 -2.88
N CYS A 63 22.74 -20.08 -1.58
CA CYS A 63 23.35 -20.88 -0.52
C CYS A 63 22.92 -22.36 -0.56
N LEU A 64 21.66 -22.65 -0.86
CA LEU A 64 21.08 -23.99 -0.75
C LEU A 64 21.05 -24.77 -2.07
N SER A 65 21.19 -24.12 -3.22
CA SER A 65 21.23 -24.80 -4.53
C SER A 65 22.65 -25.10 -5.03
N ASN A 66 23.68 -24.44 -4.51
CA ASN A 66 25.06 -24.65 -4.97
C ASN A 66 25.81 -25.68 -4.11
N PRO A 67 26.16 -26.87 -4.64
CA PRO A 67 26.78 -27.97 -3.88
C PRO A 67 28.19 -27.65 -3.34
N ALA A 68 28.82 -26.57 -3.81
CA ALA A 68 30.11 -26.13 -3.29
C ALA A 68 30.02 -25.59 -1.86
N PHE A 69 28.86 -25.06 -1.46
CA PHE A 69 28.63 -24.54 -0.12
C PHE A 69 28.45 -25.68 0.90
N ILE A 70 28.81 -25.43 2.15
CA ILE A 70 28.61 -26.41 3.23
C ILE A 70 27.12 -26.49 3.56
N GLU A 71 26.47 -25.34 3.54
CA GLU A 71 25.07 -25.08 3.81
C GLU A 71 24.15 -25.95 2.95
N SER A 72 24.45 -26.09 1.65
CA SER A 72 23.66 -26.94 0.74
C SER A 72 23.80 -28.44 1.05
N ARG A 73 24.92 -28.85 1.66
CA ARG A 73 25.24 -30.26 1.95
C ARG A 73 24.73 -30.68 3.32
N THR A 74 24.73 -29.76 4.28
CA THR A 74 24.30 -30.00 5.66
C THR A 74 22.85 -29.58 5.89
N SER A 75 22.23 -28.88 4.94
CA SER A 75 20.95 -28.17 5.13
C SER A 75 20.94 -27.32 6.40
N THR A 76 22.11 -26.80 6.80
CA THR A 76 22.27 -26.02 8.02
C THR A 76 22.97 -24.71 7.71
N ILE A 77 22.39 -23.59 8.13
CA ILE A 77 22.96 -22.25 7.98
C ILE A 77 23.10 -21.64 9.38
N GLU A 78 24.27 -21.11 9.71
CA GLU A 78 24.55 -20.52 11.02
C GLU A 78 24.85 -19.02 10.92
N PHE A 79 24.17 -18.24 11.76
CA PHE A 79 24.31 -16.79 11.84
C PHE A 79 24.84 -16.41 13.23
N TYR A 80 26.04 -15.82 13.26
CA TYR A 80 26.66 -15.35 14.51
C TYR A 80 26.27 -13.92 14.88
N ASP A 81 25.78 -13.15 13.91
CA ASP A 81 25.52 -11.72 14.05
C ASP A 81 24.02 -11.38 14.00
N ILE A 82 23.15 -12.39 13.89
CA ILE A 82 21.71 -12.22 13.91
C ILE A 82 21.17 -12.60 15.29
N VAL A 83 20.36 -11.71 15.82
CA VAL A 83 19.65 -11.92 17.09
C VAL A 83 18.48 -12.89 16.84
N PRO A 84 18.31 -13.97 17.63
CA PRO A 84 17.33 -15.04 17.35
C PRO A 84 15.91 -14.53 17.13
N GLU A 85 15.45 -13.58 17.95
CA GLU A 85 14.10 -13.02 17.87
C GLU A 85 13.87 -12.28 16.54
N VAL A 86 14.91 -11.64 15.99
CA VAL A 86 14.81 -10.95 14.69
C VAL A 86 14.76 -11.97 13.55
N LEU A 87 15.49 -13.08 13.66
CA LEU A 87 15.44 -14.18 12.71
C LEU A 87 14.06 -14.84 12.72
N GLU A 88 13.50 -15.13 13.91
CA GLU A 88 12.15 -15.67 14.05
C GLU A 88 11.11 -14.75 13.40
N GLY A 89 11.20 -13.43 13.67
CA GLY A 89 10.34 -12.44 13.03
C GLY A 89 10.44 -12.45 11.51
N TYR A 90 11.65 -12.60 10.95
CA TYR A 90 11.84 -12.75 9.50
C TYR A 90 11.17 -14.03 8.97
N LEU A 91 11.38 -15.18 9.63
CA LEU A 91 10.81 -16.47 9.21
C LEU A 91 9.29 -16.46 9.26
N HIS A 92 8.70 -15.81 10.24
CA HIS A 92 7.25 -15.64 10.32
C HIS A 92 6.72 -14.86 9.10
N ILE A 93 7.38 -13.77 8.70
CA ILE A 93 6.98 -13.00 7.52
C ILE A 93 7.14 -13.84 6.24
N VAL A 94 8.25 -14.57 6.10
CA VAL A 94 8.45 -15.49 4.95
C VAL A 94 7.34 -16.54 4.87
N ASN A 95 6.95 -17.13 5.99
CA ASN A 95 5.86 -18.11 6.04
C ASN A 95 4.52 -17.46 5.63
N ALA A 96 4.22 -16.27 6.15
CA ALA A 96 3.01 -15.53 5.79
C ALA A 96 2.95 -15.24 4.28
N THR A 97 4.03 -14.72 3.69
CA THR A 97 4.08 -14.42 2.26
C THR A 97 4.09 -15.69 1.39
N ALA A 98 4.75 -16.75 1.84
CA ALA A 98 4.75 -18.03 1.13
C ALA A 98 3.36 -18.66 1.05
N THR A 99 2.57 -18.55 2.13
CA THR A 99 1.20 -19.07 2.26
C THR A 99 0.13 -18.12 1.74
N GLY A 100 0.50 -16.93 1.24
CA GLY A 100 -0.43 -15.91 0.75
C GLY A 100 -1.28 -15.26 1.86
N LYS A 101 -0.88 -15.41 3.13
CA LYS A 101 -1.52 -14.77 4.26
C LYS A 101 -1.04 -13.33 4.40
N PRO A 102 -1.89 -12.41 4.87
CA PRO A 102 -1.43 -11.07 5.21
C PRO A 102 -0.36 -11.15 6.30
N ILE A 103 0.60 -10.23 6.26
CA ILE A 103 1.61 -10.11 7.32
C ILE A 103 0.89 -9.68 8.61
N GLU A 104 0.60 -10.64 9.48
CA GLU A 104 0.02 -10.39 10.78
C GLU A 104 1.09 -9.81 11.70
N THR A 105 1.09 -8.50 11.85
CA THR A 105 2.06 -7.81 12.72
C THR A 105 1.56 -7.69 14.15
N ALA A 106 0.40 -8.28 14.45
CA ALA A 106 -0.18 -8.30 15.78
C ALA A 106 0.80 -8.88 16.79
N PHE A 107 1.48 -9.99 16.52
CA PHE A 107 2.49 -10.55 17.47
C PHE A 107 3.68 -9.61 17.71
N ILE A 108 4.02 -8.77 16.73
CA ILE A 108 5.12 -7.79 16.80
C ILE A 108 4.69 -6.53 17.58
N LEU A 109 3.39 -6.26 17.61
CA LEU A 109 2.78 -5.05 18.17
C LEU A 109 1.98 -5.33 19.46
N ALA A 110 1.72 -6.60 19.79
CA ALA A 110 0.80 -7.08 20.82
C ALA A 110 1.26 -6.79 22.25
N SER A 111 2.52 -6.43 22.45
CA SER A 111 3.05 -6.17 23.79
C SER A 111 2.90 -4.72 24.24
N SER A 112 2.22 -3.84 23.48
CA SER A 112 2.32 -2.39 23.68
C SER A 112 1.00 -1.71 24.03
N GLU A 113 0.69 -1.63 25.33
CA GLU A 113 -0.27 -0.64 25.85
C GLU A 113 0.38 0.73 26.03
N LYS A 114 1.71 0.77 26.23
CA LYS A 114 2.44 2.01 26.51
C LYS A 114 3.18 2.55 25.29
N PRO A 115 3.31 3.88 25.14
CA PRO A 115 4.09 4.47 24.06
C PRO A 115 5.53 3.94 23.97
N SER A 116 6.22 3.67 25.09
CA SER A 116 7.58 3.12 25.06
C SER A 116 7.67 1.78 24.32
N GLU A 117 6.67 0.92 24.48
CA GLU A 117 6.61 -0.42 23.87
C GLU A 117 6.32 -0.34 22.36
N ALA A 118 5.52 0.65 21.91
CA ALA A 118 5.19 0.84 20.50
C ALA A 118 6.44 1.23 19.69
N SER A 119 7.32 2.04 20.29
CA SER A 119 8.60 2.38 19.68
C SER A 119 9.51 1.16 19.53
N ALA A 120 9.50 0.23 20.50
CA ALA A 120 10.29 -0.99 20.44
C ALA A 120 9.80 -1.93 19.33
N GLY A 121 8.48 -2.10 19.18
CA GLY A 121 7.88 -2.89 18.09
C GLY A 121 8.25 -2.35 16.71
N LEU A 122 8.22 -1.03 16.51
CA LEU A 122 8.68 -0.41 15.26
C LEU A 122 10.16 -0.69 14.98
N ILE A 123 11.02 -0.54 15.99
CA ILE A 123 12.46 -0.80 15.83
C ILE A 123 12.71 -2.27 15.51
N PHE A 124 11.97 -3.19 16.12
CA PHE A 124 12.02 -4.60 15.76
C PHE A 124 11.64 -4.83 14.29
N MET A 125 10.54 -4.23 13.82
CA MET A 125 10.13 -4.31 12.41
C MET A 125 11.20 -3.81 11.45
N ILE A 126 11.89 -2.72 11.82
CA ILE A 126 13.00 -2.18 11.03
C ILE A 126 14.20 -3.14 11.02
N LYS A 127 14.49 -3.83 12.13
CA LYS A 127 15.54 -4.88 12.15
C LYS A 127 15.17 -6.05 11.24
N VAL A 128 13.91 -6.49 11.23
CA VAL A 128 13.43 -7.53 10.32
C VAL A 128 13.50 -7.06 8.87
N TYR A 129 13.13 -5.81 8.58
CA TYR A 129 13.29 -5.18 7.26
C TYR A 129 14.74 -5.22 6.77
N ARG A 130 15.69 -4.93 7.66
CA ARG A 130 17.13 -5.03 7.36
C ARG A 130 17.59 -6.46 7.10
N LEU A 131 17.00 -7.46 7.76
CA LEU A 131 17.26 -8.86 7.41
C LEU A 131 16.71 -9.22 6.03
N CYS A 132 15.55 -8.70 5.65
CA CYS A 132 15.00 -8.93 4.31
C CYS A 132 15.93 -8.39 3.22
N ASP A 133 16.50 -7.21 3.44
CA ASP A 133 17.55 -6.62 2.59
C ASP A 133 18.81 -7.48 2.53
N ARG A 134 19.33 -7.92 3.68
CA ARG A 134 20.49 -8.82 3.74
C ARG A 134 20.25 -10.14 2.99
N PHE A 135 19.05 -10.68 3.10
CA PHE A 135 18.66 -11.93 2.45
C PHE A 135 18.13 -11.73 1.02
N LEU A 136 18.25 -10.52 0.47
CA LEU A 136 17.88 -10.19 -0.90
C LEU A 136 16.42 -10.59 -1.21
N ASN A 137 15.51 -10.31 -0.28
CA ASN A 137 14.10 -10.65 -0.39
C ASN A 137 13.26 -9.43 -0.77
N GLN A 138 13.36 -9.03 -2.04
CA GLN A 138 12.79 -7.76 -2.51
C GLN A 138 11.27 -7.66 -2.35
N VAL A 139 10.57 -8.78 -2.50
CA VAL A 139 9.11 -8.86 -2.33
C VAL A 139 8.74 -8.44 -0.92
N ILE A 140 9.37 -9.07 0.08
CA ILE A 140 9.13 -8.75 1.49
C ILE A 140 9.60 -7.34 1.83
N ILE A 141 10.74 -6.87 1.30
CA ILE A 141 11.22 -5.49 1.50
C ILE A 141 10.13 -4.49 1.08
N ASN A 142 9.55 -4.66 -0.10
CA ASN A 142 8.52 -3.74 -0.59
C ASN A 142 7.28 -3.74 0.29
N GLU A 143 6.76 -4.92 0.64
CA GLU A 143 5.55 -5.06 1.48
C GLU A 143 5.77 -4.55 2.90
N LEU A 144 6.86 -4.99 3.54
CA LEU A 144 7.19 -4.60 4.90
C LEU A 144 7.51 -3.11 5.00
N GLY A 145 8.19 -2.54 4.00
CA GLY A 145 8.43 -1.10 3.92
C GLY A 145 7.15 -0.29 3.74
N GLN A 146 6.15 -0.81 3.04
CA GLN A 146 4.82 -0.18 2.98
C GLN A 146 4.11 -0.27 4.32
N PHE A 147 4.11 -1.46 4.93
CA PHE A 147 3.52 -1.72 6.22
C PHE A 147 4.09 -0.80 7.31
N ILE A 148 5.42 -0.66 7.41
CA ILE A 148 6.07 0.19 8.41
C ILE A 148 5.56 1.63 8.33
N VAL A 149 5.49 2.20 7.12
CA VAL A 149 5.01 3.57 6.93
C VAL A 149 3.53 3.70 7.26
N LYS A 150 2.71 2.73 6.85
CA LYS A 150 1.28 2.70 7.17
C LYS A 150 1.05 2.62 8.67
N TYR A 151 1.77 1.73 9.36
CA TYR A 151 1.72 1.58 10.82
C TYR A 151 2.07 2.88 11.54
N ILE A 152 3.13 3.57 11.10
CA ILE A 152 3.48 4.88 11.63
C ILE A 152 2.34 5.89 11.42
N GLN A 153 1.76 5.95 10.22
CA GLN A 153 0.74 6.94 9.85
C GLN A 153 -0.62 6.73 10.51
N GLU A 154 -1.07 5.48 10.60
CA GLU A 154 -2.45 5.18 11.00
C GLU A 154 -2.53 4.76 12.46
N VAL A 155 -1.57 3.96 12.94
CA VAL A 155 -1.66 3.35 14.27
C VAL A 155 -0.92 4.18 15.30
N MET A 156 0.34 4.54 15.06
CA MET A 156 1.12 5.27 16.08
C MET A 156 0.62 6.70 16.29
N ILE A 157 0.24 7.40 15.21
CA ILE A 157 -0.33 8.75 15.35
C ILE A 157 -1.64 8.73 16.13
N ALA A 158 -2.47 7.70 15.96
CA ALA A 158 -3.75 7.57 16.67
C ALA A 158 -3.58 7.26 18.16
N LYS A 159 -2.49 6.58 18.55
CA LYS A 159 -2.22 6.18 19.94
C LYS A 159 -1.60 7.28 20.82
N VAL A 160 -1.21 8.41 20.25
CA VAL A 160 -0.48 9.47 20.96
C VAL A 160 -1.32 10.73 21.08
N ASP A 161 -1.41 11.26 22.30
CA ASP A 161 -1.98 12.58 22.52
C ASP A 161 -1.01 13.69 22.08
N ARG A 162 -1.21 14.13 20.82
CA ARG A 162 -0.42 15.20 20.19
C ARG A 162 -0.74 16.59 20.73
N SER A 163 -1.74 16.75 21.60
CA SER A 163 -2.01 18.04 22.25
C SER A 163 -1.03 18.33 23.39
N THR A 164 -0.24 17.34 23.80
CA THR A 164 0.76 17.46 24.87
C THR A 164 2.19 17.55 24.30
N PRO A 165 3.06 18.40 24.88
CA PRO A 165 4.48 18.44 24.52
C PRO A 165 5.17 17.08 24.65
N GLU A 166 4.80 16.28 25.64
CA GLU A 166 5.33 14.94 25.88
C GLU A 166 4.96 13.97 24.75
N GLY A 167 3.72 14.03 24.25
CA GLY A 167 3.26 13.21 23.13
C GLY A 167 3.99 13.58 21.84
N VAL A 168 4.15 14.87 21.55
CA VAL A 168 4.95 15.35 20.41
C VAL A 168 6.40 14.91 20.55
N LYS A 169 6.98 15.07 21.74
CA LYS A 169 8.37 14.66 22.04
C LYS A 169 8.59 13.17 21.83
N TRP A 170 7.66 12.35 22.31
CA TRP A 170 7.70 10.91 22.12
C TRP A 170 7.67 10.58 20.62
N LEU A 171 6.74 11.19 19.88
CA LEU A 171 6.54 10.89 18.46
C LEU A 171 7.76 11.27 17.61
N VAL A 172 8.34 12.47 17.80
CA VAL A 172 9.58 12.90 17.13
C VAL A 172 10.72 11.91 17.42
N ASN A 173 10.88 11.49 18.67
CA ASN A 173 11.93 10.53 19.04
C ASN A 173 11.70 9.15 18.39
N THR A 174 10.45 8.70 18.28
CA THR A 174 10.12 7.46 17.57
C THR A 174 10.48 7.54 16.09
N TYR A 175 10.12 8.63 15.39
CA TYR A 175 10.52 8.85 14.01
C TYR A 175 12.05 8.90 13.85
N LYS A 176 12.74 9.62 14.75
CA LYS A 176 14.19 9.76 14.74
C LYS A 176 14.88 8.41 14.94
N ASN A 177 14.44 7.62 15.92
CA ASN A 177 15.03 6.31 16.21
C ASN A 177 14.81 5.34 15.05
N ALA A 178 13.61 5.36 14.44
CA ALA A 178 13.30 4.58 13.26
C ALA A 178 14.17 4.96 12.06
N TYR A 179 14.36 6.26 11.83
CA TYR A 179 15.25 6.79 10.79
C TYR A 179 16.70 6.33 11.01
N ASN A 180 17.21 6.47 12.24
CA ASN A 180 18.59 6.11 12.59
C ASN A 180 18.87 4.60 12.61
N ALA A 181 17.83 3.77 12.74
CA ALA A 181 17.98 2.32 12.72
C ALA A 181 18.25 1.75 11.32
N LEU A 182 18.02 2.55 10.27
CA LEU A 182 18.23 2.21 8.87
C LEU A 182 19.62 2.68 8.38
N ASP A 183 20.16 1.96 7.40
CA ASP A 183 21.42 2.28 6.75
C ASP A 183 21.20 3.18 5.52
N SER A 184 21.71 4.41 5.58
CA SER A 184 21.60 5.38 4.48
C SER A 184 22.43 5.02 3.23
N SER A 185 23.38 4.08 3.36
CA SER A 185 24.21 3.65 2.23
C SER A 185 23.50 2.64 1.32
N ASN A 186 22.48 1.96 1.84
CA ASN A 186 21.63 1.06 1.08
C ASN A 186 20.44 1.83 0.47
N THR A 187 20.18 1.65 -0.82
CA THR A 187 19.16 2.39 -1.58
C THR A 187 17.74 2.19 -1.05
N ASP A 188 17.36 0.96 -0.71
CA ASP A 188 16.01 0.63 -0.24
C ASP A 188 15.78 1.13 1.18
N GLN A 189 16.77 0.95 2.05
CA GLN A 189 16.76 1.50 3.40
C GLN A 189 16.75 3.04 3.40
N ALA A 190 17.53 3.69 2.51
CA ALA A 190 17.51 5.14 2.33
C ALA A 190 16.16 5.65 1.80
N SER A 191 15.50 4.88 0.95
CA SER A 191 14.13 5.17 0.48
C SER A 191 13.14 5.13 1.65
N LEU A 192 13.22 4.11 2.52
CA LEU A 192 12.40 4.03 3.72
C LEU A 192 12.71 5.16 4.71
N GLN A 193 13.98 5.50 4.93
CA GLN A 193 14.40 6.67 5.72
C GLN A 193 13.75 7.95 5.22
N PHE A 194 13.78 8.19 3.91
CA PHE A 194 13.15 9.37 3.33
C PHE A 194 11.64 9.38 3.59
N ARG A 195 10.96 8.24 3.46
CA ARG A 195 9.51 8.13 3.72
C ARG A 195 9.16 8.36 5.20
N ILE A 196 10.00 7.90 6.13
CA ILE A 196 9.86 8.15 7.58
C ILE A 196 10.02 9.65 7.88
N ALA A 197 11.08 10.28 7.35
CA ALA A 197 11.33 11.71 7.55
C ALA A 197 10.22 12.59 6.91
N ASP A 198 9.78 12.24 5.70
CA ASP A 198 8.66 12.91 5.04
C ASP A 198 7.39 12.79 5.89
N THR A 199 7.07 11.59 6.38
CA THR A 199 5.89 11.35 7.24
C THR A 199 5.93 12.17 8.52
N CYS A 200 7.10 12.27 9.18
CA CYS A 200 7.29 13.14 10.34
C CYS A 200 6.94 14.61 10.02
N GLY A 201 7.52 15.16 8.94
CA GLY A 201 7.26 16.53 8.50
C GLY A 201 5.83 16.80 8.02
N ARG A 202 5.02 15.76 7.75
CA ARG A 202 3.58 15.92 7.50
C ARG A 202 2.74 15.93 8.77
N THR A 203 3.26 15.33 9.83
CA THR A 203 2.50 14.99 11.04
C THR A 203 2.71 16.01 12.15
N ILE A 204 3.92 16.55 12.26
CA ILE A 204 4.37 17.43 13.33
C ILE A 204 4.85 18.74 12.70
N ALA A 205 4.55 19.86 13.36
CA ALA A 205 5.00 21.16 12.86
C ALA A 205 6.54 21.28 12.93
N LEU A 206 7.15 21.98 11.97
CA LEU A 206 8.61 22.01 11.87
C LEU A 206 9.28 22.64 13.10
N ASP A 207 8.67 23.69 13.65
CA ASP A 207 9.07 24.36 14.89
C ASP A 207 9.08 23.37 16.08
N GLU A 208 8.01 22.59 16.25
CA GLU A 208 7.95 21.55 17.29
C GLU A 208 9.03 20.48 17.11
N ILE A 209 9.33 20.08 15.87
CA ILE A 209 10.40 19.13 15.57
C ILE A 209 11.76 19.72 15.97
N TYR A 210 12.01 21.00 15.70
CA TYR A 210 13.25 21.68 16.09
C TYR A 210 13.40 21.79 17.60
N ASP A 211 12.32 22.13 18.32
CA ASP A 211 12.33 22.27 19.77
C ASP A 211 12.61 20.93 20.48
N VAL A 212 12.16 19.82 19.89
CA VAL A 212 12.34 18.47 20.43
C VAL A 212 13.67 17.83 20.01
N ALA A 213 14.12 18.06 18.78
CA ALA A 213 15.29 17.39 18.22
C ALA A 213 16.59 17.93 18.83
N ASP A 214 16.89 17.46 20.04
CA ASP A 214 18.08 17.82 20.81
C ASP A 214 19.38 17.60 20.03
N THR A 215 20.38 18.43 20.33
CA THR A 215 21.57 18.85 19.57
C THR A 215 22.59 17.77 19.13
N SER A 216 22.27 16.47 19.24
CA SER A 216 23.14 15.37 18.78
C SER A 216 23.36 15.40 17.26
N SER A 217 24.50 14.89 16.78
CA SER A 217 24.78 14.82 15.34
C SER A 217 23.76 13.99 14.57
N GLN A 218 23.32 12.86 15.13
CA GLN A 218 22.27 12.00 14.54
C GLN A 218 20.92 12.73 14.44
N SER A 219 20.59 13.57 15.42
CA SER A 219 19.41 14.44 15.32
C SER A 219 19.52 15.44 14.17
N LYS A 220 20.72 15.94 13.85
CA LYS A 220 20.92 16.91 12.76
C LYS A 220 20.64 16.30 11.39
N ASP A 221 21.09 15.07 11.14
CA ASP A 221 20.84 14.39 9.86
C ASP A 221 19.35 14.10 9.68
N PHE A 222 18.69 13.61 10.73
CA PHE A 222 17.24 13.43 10.74
C PHE A 222 16.49 14.75 10.46
N VAL A 223 16.79 15.82 11.19
CA VAL A 223 16.15 17.14 11.00
C VAL A 223 16.39 17.66 9.58
N LYS A 224 17.62 17.54 9.06
CA LYS A 224 17.95 17.90 7.67
C LYS A 224 17.13 17.10 6.66
N ALA A 225 16.92 15.80 6.90
CA ALA A 225 16.09 14.96 6.06
C ALA A 225 14.62 15.40 6.08
N VAL A 226 14.07 15.69 7.27
CA VAL A 226 12.71 16.22 7.44
C VAL A 226 12.54 17.54 6.69
N LEU A 227 13.46 18.49 6.86
CA LEU A 227 13.43 19.78 6.16
C LEU A 227 13.51 19.62 4.64
N SER A 228 14.37 18.70 4.18
CA SER A 228 14.51 18.41 2.75
C SER A 228 13.23 17.82 2.18
N ALA A 229 12.58 16.90 2.90
CA ALA A 229 11.30 16.32 2.51
C ALA A 229 10.18 17.37 2.49
N SER A 230 10.06 18.18 3.53
CA SER A 230 9.10 19.29 3.62
C SER A 230 9.31 20.32 2.51
N SER A 231 10.56 20.68 2.20
CA SER A 231 10.89 21.60 1.10
C SER A 231 10.49 21.03 -0.27
N ARG A 232 10.82 19.75 -0.55
CA ARG A 232 10.40 19.06 -1.78
C ARG A 232 8.88 19.04 -1.92
N ARG A 233 8.16 18.83 -0.81
CA ARG A 233 6.69 18.86 -0.78
C ARG A 233 6.16 20.26 -1.10
N THR A 234 6.70 21.31 -0.50
CA THR A 234 6.28 22.70 -0.78
C THR A 234 6.49 23.06 -2.25
N VAL A 235 7.61 22.65 -2.85
CA VAL A 235 7.86 22.84 -4.29
C VAL A 235 6.82 22.09 -5.13
N LYS A 236 6.54 20.81 -4.83
CA LYS A 236 5.52 20.03 -5.53
C LYS A 236 4.13 20.65 -5.42
N LEU A 237 3.75 21.14 -4.23
CA LEU A 237 2.48 21.83 -4.01
C LEU A 237 2.42 23.15 -4.77
N SER A 238 3.49 23.94 -4.76
CA SER A 238 3.58 25.19 -5.53
C SER A 238 3.38 24.94 -7.04
N HIS A 239 4.02 23.92 -7.60
CA HIS A 239 3.81 23.52 -9.00
C HIS A 239 2.36 23.10 -9.28
N LYS A 240 1.75 22.30 -8.40
CA LYS A 240 0.32 21.91 -8.52
C LYS A 240 -0.60 23.13 -8.45
N VAL A 241 -0.37 24.06 -7.54
CA VAL A 241 -1.14 25.30 -7.41
C VAL A 241 -1.02 26.14 -8.68
N CYS A 242 0.20 26.28 -9.24
CA CYS A 242 0.40 26.98 -10.52
C CYS A 242 -0.35 26.31 -11.68
N ALA A 243 -0.34 24.97 -11.76
CA ALA A 243 -1.07 24.22 -12.77
C ALA A 243 -2.59 24.47 -12.64
N LEU A 244 -3.15 24.30 -11.44
CA LEU A 244 -4.57 24.53 -11.17
C LEU A 244 -5.00 25.98 -11.43
N GLN A 245 -4.13 26.96 -11.19
CA GLN A 245 -4.39 28.37 -11.53
C GLN A 245 -4.48 28.59 -13.04
N LYS A 246 -3.65 27.91 -13.85
CA LYS A 246 -3.75 27.94 -15.32
C LYS A 246 -5.06 27.32 -15.78
N ASP A 247 -5.42 26.16 -15.24
CA ASP A 247 -6.65 25.45 -15.58
C ASP A 247 -7.90 26.28 -15.23
N LYS A 248 -7.92 26.91 -14.05
CA LYS A 248 -8.98 27.85 -13.65
C LYS A 248 -9.15 29.00 -14.65
N LYS A 249 -8.05 29.56 -15.18
CA LYS A 249 -8.11 30.62 -16.20
C LYS A 249 -8.67 30.09 -17.52
N ILE A 250 -8.26 28.90 -17.95
CA ILE A 250 -8.77 28.24 -19.17
C ILE A 250 -10.27 27.99 -19.05
N LEU A 251 -10.73 27.41 -17.93
CA LEU A 251 -12.14 27.16 -17.66
C LEU A 251 -12.96 28.45 -17.60
N LYS A 252 -12.42 29.51 -17.01
CA LYS A 252 -13.07 30.84 -17.00
C LYS A 252 -13.27 31.38 -18.42
N LYS A 253 -12.27 31.25 -19.30
CA LYS A 253 -12.37 31.65 -20.71
C LYS A 253 -13.42 30.81 -21.46
N LYS A 254 -13.35 29.48 -21.34
CA LYS A 254 -14.33 28.55 -21.94
C LYS A 254 -15.76 28.88 -21.52
N ARG A 255 -15.98 29.21 -20.24
CA ARG A 255 -17.30 29.62 -19.73
C ARG A 255 -17.80 30.91 -20.38
N VAL A 256 -16.93 31.89 -20.60
CA VAL A 256 -17.30 33.15 -21.29
C VAL A 256 -17.63 32.88 -22.76
N ASP A 257 -16.82 32.07 -23.44
CA ASP A 257 -17.04 31.72 -24.83
C ASP A 257 -18.35 30.93 -25.02
N LEU A 258 -18.66 30.00 -24.11
CA LEU A 258 -19.93 29.27 -24.10
C LEU A 258 -21.13 30.20 -23.90
N LYS A 259 -21.03 31.17 -22.97
CA LYS A 259 -22.07 32.19 -22.79
C LYS A 259 -22.30 33.03 -24.05
N ARG A 260 -21.22 33.35 -24.80
CA ARG A 260 -21.33 34.06 -26.08
C ARG A 260 -22.02 33.21 -27.14
N LYS A 261 -21.65 31.93 -27.27
CA LYS A 261 -22.28 30.98 -28.20
C LYS A 261 -23.77 30.79 -27.89
N ASN A 262 -24.14 30.58 -26.63
CA ASN A 262 -25.54 30.44 -26.23
C ASN A 262 -26.34 31.71 -26.53
N LYS A 263 -25.74 32.90 -26.31
CA LYS A 263 -26.38 34.16 -26.67
C LYS A 263 -26.58 34.28 -28.19
N ALA A 264 -25.58 33.90 -29.00
CA ALA A 264 -25.71 33.90 -30.46
C ALA A 264 -26.82 32.95 -30.93
N GLN A 265 -26.85 31.71 -30.44
CA GLN A 265 -27.91 30.75 -30.74
C GLN A 265 -29.30 31.26 -30.34
N ALA A 266 -29.43 31.93 -29.20
CA ALA A 266 -30.69 32.53 -28.80
C ALA A 266 -31.16 33.64 -29.76
N TRP A 267 -30.23 34.41 -30.35
CA TRP A 267 -30.55 35.38 -31.40
C TRP A 267 -30.99 34.69 -32.69
N ASP A 268 -30.30 33.65 -33.13
CA ASP A 268 -30.65 32.89 -34.34
C ASP A 268 -32.06 32.29 -34.22
N ILE A 269 -32.40 31.73 -33.05
CA ILE A 269 -33.75 31.20 -32.76
C ILE A 269 -34.79 32.32 -32.81
N LEU A 270 -34.50 33.48 -32.23
CA LEU A 270 -35.44 34.62 -32.23
C LEU A 270 -35.70 35.13 -33.66
N GLU A 271 -34.66 35.22 -34.49
CA GLU A 271 -34.76 35.61 -35.90
C GLU A 271 -35.59 34.62 -36.72
N LEU A 272 -35.39 33.31 -36.50
CA LEU A 272 -36.20 32.28 -37.11
C LEU A 272 -37.68 32.41 -36.73
N LEU A 273 -37.99 32.61 -35.44
CA LEU A 273 -39.36 32.79 -34.96
C LEU A 273 -40.03 34.05 -35.55
N LEU A 274 -39.30 35.16 -35.68
CA LEU A 274 -39.79 36.38 -36.34
C LEU A 274 -40.10 36.12 -37.81
N THR A 275 -39.22 35.40 -38.50
CA THR A 275 -39.40 35.02 -39.90
C THR A 275 -40.64 34.15 -40.08
N MET A 276 -40.79 33.10 -39.26
CA MET A 276 -41.98 32.24 -39.26
C MET A 276 -43.27 33.02 -39.00
N ARG A 277 -43.25 33.98 -38.06
CA ARG A 277 -44.40 34.85 -37.78
C ARG A 277 -44.79 35.70 -38.99
N ASN A 278 -43.82 36.24 -39.72
CA ASN A 278 -44.07 37.02 -40.92
C ASN A 278 -44.66 36.16 -42.05
N TYR A 279 -44.14 34.94 -42.24
CA TYR A 279 -44.72 33.97 -43.18
C TYR A 279 -46.16 33.60 -42.83
N ALA A 280 -46.44 33.31 -41.56
CA ALA A 280 -47.80 33.01 -41.09
C ALA A 280 -48.77 34.18 -41.33
N ALA A 281 -48.31 35.43 -41.13
CA ALA A 281 -49.10 36.62 -41.44
C ALA A 281 -49.40 36.75 -42.94
N ALA A 282 -48.41 36.48 -43.80
CA ALA A 282 -48.58 36.49 -45.25
C ALA A 282 -49.56 35.42 -45.74
N LEU A 283 -49.46 34.19 -45.23
CA LEU A 283 -50.40 33.11 -45.54
C LEU A 283 -51.84 33.46 -45.14
N ASN A 284 -52.02 34.05 -43.95
CA ASN A 284 -53.33 34.53 -43.51
C ASN A 284 -53.89 35.65 -44.41
N HIS A 285 -53.04 36.49 -44.98
CA HIS A 285 -53.44 37.52 -45.92
C HIS A 285 -53.88 36.92 -47.27
N ILE A 286 -53.13 35.94 -47.79
CA ILE A 286 -53.49 35.21 -49.01
C ILE A 286 -54.85 34.50 -48.82
N ARG A 287 -55.06 33.84 -47.68
CA ARG A 287 -56.33 33.18 -47.33
C ARG A 287 -57.51 34.15 -47.29
N LYS A 288 -57.30 35.44 -46.96
CA LYS A 288 -58.35 36.46 -46.97
C LYS A 288 -58.66 37.01 -48.36
N ILE A 289 -57.71 36.95 -49.29
CA ILE A 289 -57.87 37.51 -50.65
C ILE A 289 -58.40 36.47 -51.63
N SER A 290 -58.07 35.18 -51.45
CA SER A 290 -58.72 34.09 -52.18
C SER A 290 -59.83 33.48 -51.32
N PRO A 291 -61.12 33.83 -51.53
CA PRO A 291 -62.20 32.97 -51.07
C PRO A 291 -62.06 31.65 -51.83
N ILE A 292 -61.52 30.64 -51.16
CA ILE A 292 -61.49 29.29 -51.66
C ILE A 292 -62.95 28.87 -51.85
N ILE A 293 -63.30 28.59 -53.10
CA ILE A 293 -64.46 27.77 -53.45
C ILE A 293 -64.24 26.46 -52.69
N GLU A 294 -65.08 26.21 -51.69
CA GLU A 294 -65.07 24.95 -50.95
C GLU A 294 -65.13 23.81 -51.98
N PRO A 295 -64.13 22.93 -52.05
CA PRO A 295 -64.27 21.71 -52.81
C PRO A 295 -65.38 20.90 -52.13
N ASP A 296 -66.44 20.60 -52.89
CA ASP A 296 -67.49 19.68 -52.48
C ASP A 296 -66.84 18.38 -51.98
N SER A 297 -67.07 18.14 -50.69
CA SER A 297 -66.57 17.01 -49.95
C SER A 297 -67.49 15.82 -50.22
N ASP A 298 -67.29 15.17 -51.37
CA ASP A 298 -67.80 13.83 -51.63
C ASP A 298 -66.64 12.83 -51.47
N SER A 299 -66.90 11.79 -50.67
CA SER A 299 -66.39 10.42 -50.83
C SER A 299 -64.86 10.23 -50.57
N ASP A 300 -64.37 9.20 -49.88
CA ASP A 300 -64.95 7.98 -49.34
C ASP A 300 -64.19 7.58 -48.07
N GLU A 301 -64.91 6.94 -47.17
CA GLU A 301 -64.39 6.06 -46.13
C GLU A 301 -63.63 4.93 -46.82
N GLU A 302 -62.30 4.81 -46.61
CA GLU A 302 -61.67 3.49 -46.57
C GLU A 302 -60.75 3.41 -45.35
N ASP A 303 -61.23 2.58 -44.41
CA ASP A 303 -60.43 1.82 -43.46
C ASP A 303 -59.31 1.11 -44.21
N ASP A 304 -58.06 1.35 -43.81
CA ASP A 304 -57.00 0.36 -43.96
C ASP A 304 -56.23 0.34 -42.63
N GLU A 305 -56.66 -0.61 -41.80
CA GLU A 305 -55.80 -1.27 -40.82
C GLU A 305 -54.60 -1.85 -41.57
N ASP A 306 -53.38 -1.49 -41.19
CA ASP A 306 -52.23 -2.36 -41.42
C ASP A 306 -51.30 -2.26 -40.22
N ASP A 307 -51.36 -3.33 -39.44
CA ASP A 307 -50.31 -3.84 -38.58
C ASP A 307 -48.97 -3.81 -39.31
N GLU A 308 -47.91 -3.30 -38.67
CA GLU A 308 -46.60 -3.94 -38.86
C GLU A 308 -45.71 -3.70 -37.64
N ASP A 309 -45.58 -4.79 -36.89
CA ASP A 309 -44.52 -5.10 -35.95
C ASP A 309 -43.15 -4.84 -36.58
N GLY A 310 -42.39 -3.95 -35.95
CA GLY A 310 -41.00 -3.64 -36.30
C GLY A 310 -40.10 -3.80 -35.09
N ASP A 311 -39.89 -5.07 -34.74
CA ASP A 311 -38.88 -5.62 -33.86
C ASP A 311 -37.45 -5.20 -34.23
N ASP A 312 -36.54 -5.44 -33.29
CA ASP A 312 -35.08 -5.48 -33.38
C ASP A 312 -34.27 -4.18 -33.34
N GLY A 313 -33.57 -4.03 -32.20
CA GLY A 313 -32.49 -3.07 -32.04
C GLY A 313 -31.79 -3.14 -30.70
N MET A 314 -31.34 -4.33 -30.29
CA MET A 314 -30.37 -4.51 -29.21
C MET A 314 -29.23 -3.49 -29.30
N ASN A 315 -28.88 -2.88 -28.17
CA ASN A 315 -27.49 -2.77 -27.78
C ASN A 315 -27.41 -2.79 -26.25
N GLU A 316 -26.94 -3.94 -25.79
CA GLU A 316 -26.16 -4.10 -24.58
C GLU A 316 -25.14 -2.97 -24.48
N ASP A 317 -25.05 -2.33 -23.31
CA ASP A 317 -23.76 -2.12 -22.67
C ASP A 317 -23.91 -1.51 -21.27
N GLU A 318 -23.03 -1.99 -20.41
CA GLU A 318 -22.51 -1.33 -19.20
C GLU A 318 -23.25 -1.48 -17.86
N ALA A 319 -22.77 -2.52 -17.17
CA ALA A 319 -21.92 -2.38 -15.98
C ALA A 319 -22.59 -2.54 -14.61
N HIS A 320 -22.39 -3.75 -14.08
CA HIS A 320 -22.29 -4.11 -12.68
C HIS A 320 -21.94 -2.95 -11.73
N HIS A 321 -22.88 -2.60 -10.87
CA HIS A 321 -22.60 -2.12 -9.52
C HIS A 321 -22.80 -3.28 -8.56
N SER A 322 -21.70 -3.97 -8.27
CA SER A 322 -21.56 -4.78 -7.06
C SER A 322 -21.04 -3.88 -5.94
N ASP A 323 -21.87 -3.72 -4.92
CA ASP A 323 -21.54 -3.83 -3.49
C ASP A 323 -20.12 -3.40 -3.07
N ILE A 324 -20.09 -2.29 -2.34
CA ILE A 324 -19.05 -1.96 -1.37
C ILE A 324 -19.65 -2.23 0.00
N ASP A 325 -19.21 -3.31 0.64
CA ASP A 325 -18.95 -3.36 2.08
C ASP A 325 -17.58 -2.72 2.35
#